data_AF-A0A2S8IAQ0-F1
#
_entry.id   AF-A0A2S8IAQ0-F1
#
_cell.length_a   1.000
_cell.length_b   1.000
_cell.length_c   1.000
_cell.angle_alpha   90.00
_cell.angle_beta   90.00
_cell.angle_gamma   90.00
#
_symmetry.space_group_name_H-M   'P 1'
#
loop_
_entity.id
_entity.type
_entity.pdbx_description
1 polymer ?
#
loop_
_entity_poly.entity_id
_entity_poly.type
_entity_poly.pdbx_seq_one_letter_code
_entity_poly.pdbx_strand_id
1 'polypeptide(L)' 'MIRADNGVWEVRCDRCDHGFRTGSGDRTAAAGAALINGWAFTELTLCPGCATTAYHDAHR' A
#
# COMPACT_ATOMS: atom_id res chain seq x y z
N MET A 1 -0.85 -6.97 -1.82
CA MET A 1 -0.71 -7.35 -0.40
C MET A 1 -0.26 -8.79 -0.31
N ILE A 2 0.68 -9.07 0.58
CA ILE A 2 1.22 -10.40 0.83
C ILE A 2 1.16 -10.70 2.33
N ARG A 3 1.00 -11.97 2.70
CA ARG A 3 1.08 -12.41 4.09
C ARG A 3 2.54 -12.78 4.39
N ALA A 4 3.15 -12.11 5.36
CA ALA A 4 4.51 -12.40 5.79
C ALA A 4 4.57 -13.63 6.72
N ASP A 5 5.75 -14.21 6.87
CA ASP A 5 5.98 -15.44 7.64
C ASP A 5 5.61 -15.30 9.12
N ASN A 6 5.71 -14.09 9.68
CA ASN A 6 5.29 -13.79 11.05
C ASN A 6 3.77 -13.60 11.20
N GLY A 7 2.99 -13.93 10.16
CA GLY A 7 1.53 -13.92 10.18
C GLY A 7 0.88 -12.56 9.91
N VAL A 8 1.65 -11.48 9.79
CA VAL A 8 1.12 -10.13 9.51
C VAL A 8 1.05 -9.85 8.01
N TRP A 9 0.17 -8.94 7.62
CA TRP A 9 0.05 -8.51 6.24
C TRP A 9 1.02 -7.36 5.93
N GLU A 10 1.67 -7.48 4.77
CA GLU A 10 2.49 -6.44 4.15
C GLU A 10 1.82 -5.93 2.87
N VAL A 11 1.79 -4.61 2.70
CA VAL A 11 1.40 -3.96 1.45
C VAL A 11 2.66 -3.64 0.66
N ARG A 12 2.67 -3.95 -0.63
CA ARG A 12 3.78 -3.64 -1.52
C ARG A 12 3.29 -2.77 -2.67
N CYS A 13 4.12 -1.81 -3.05
CA CYS A 13 3.85 -0.91 -4.15
C CYS A 13 4.13 -1.62 -5.48
N ASP A 14 3.16 -1.59 -6.39
CA ASP A 14 3.30 -2.24 -7.71
C ASP A 14 4.32 -1.54 -8.62
N ARG A 15 4.76 -0.32 -8.29
CA ARG A 15 5.71 0.46 -9.10
C ARG A 15 7.15 0.42 -8.61
N CYS A 16 7.37 0.52 -7.30
CA CYS A 16 8.70 0.69 -6.72
C CYS A 16 9.05 -0.36 -5.66
N ASP A 17 8.18 -1.35 -5.46
CA ASP A 17 8.35 -2.44 -4.51
C ASP A 17 8.51 -2.00 -3.03
N HIS A 18 8.23 -0.73 -2.72
CA HIS A 18 8.21 -0.22 -1.36
C HIS A 18 7.23 -1.07 -0.53
N GLY A 19 7.66 -1.49 0.67
CA GLY A 19 6.88 -2.36 1.54
C GLY A 19 6.40 -1.63 2.80
N PHE A 20 5.16 -1.89 3.22
CA PHE A 20 4.60 -1.43 4.48
C PHE A 20 4.03 -2.60 5.28
N ARG A 21 4.69 -2.93 6.39
CA ARG A 21 4.20 -3.96 7.33
C ARG A 21 3.14 -3.34 8.22
N THR A 22 1.93 -3.88 8.12
CA THR A 22 0.76 -3.28 8.79
C THR A 22 0.63 -3.66 10.26
N GLY A 23 1.40 -4.66 10.72
CA GLY A 23 1.31 -5.21 12.08
C GLY A 23 0.03 -6.01 12.36
N SER A 24 -0.89 -6.09 11.39
CA SER A 24 -2.16 -6.81 11.51
C SER A 24 -2.10 -8.18 10.85
N GLY A 25 -2.59 -9.20 11.53
CA GLY A 25 -2.86 -10.52 10.93
C GLY A 25 -4.19 -10.60 10.16
N ASP A 26 -5.08 -9.62 10.36
CA ASP A 26 -6.32 -9.48 9.59
C ASP A 26 -6.08 -8.62 8.34
N ARG A 27 -6.56 -9.11 7.19
CA ARG A 27 -6.31 -8.49 5.88
C ARG A 27 -7.07 -7.17 5.72
N THR A 28 -8.29 -7.09 6.25
CA THR A 28 -9.13 -5.89 6.15
C THR A 28 -8.58 -4.77 7.01
N ALA A 29 -8.20 -5.07 8.26
CA ALA A 29 -7.53 -4.14 9.15
C ALA A 29 -6.18 -3.68 8.58
N ALA A 30 -5.43 -4.57 7.93
CA ALA A 30 -4.20 -4.22 7.24
C ALA A 30 -4.44 -3.26 6.06
N ALA A 31 -5.46 -3.48 5.25
CA ALA A 31 -5.83 -2.55 4.17
C ALA A 31 -6.25 -1.18 4.73
N GLY A 32 -7.04 -1.15 5.81
CA GLY A 32 -7.41 0.09 6.51
C GLY A 32 -6.19 0.85 7.04
N ALA A 33 -5.27 0.15 7.70
CA ALA A 33 -4.01 0.74 8.18
C ALA A 33 -3.19 1.35 7.03
N ALA A 34 -3.10 0.65 5.90
CA ALA A 34 -2.38 1.17 4.73
C ALA A 34 -3.05 2.43 4.15
N LEU A 35 -4.39 2.43 4.00
CA LEU A 35 -5.15 3.61 3.57
C LEU A 35 -4.90 4.81 4.48
N ILE A 36 -4.93 4.61 5.81
CA ILE A 36 -4.64 5.66 6.81
C ILE A 36 -3.22 6.21 6.62
N ASN A 37 -2.27 5.37 6.22
CA ASN A 37 -0.88 5.75 5.94
C ASN A 37 -0.66 6.27 4.51
N GLY A 38 -1.73 6.64 3.80
CA GLY A 38 -1.67 7.28 2.48
C GLY A 38 -1.42 6.33 1.31
N TRP A 39 -1.57 5.02 1.52
CA TRP A 39 -1.54 4.07 0.40
C TRP A 39 -2.81 4.21 -0.43
N ALA A 40 -2.67 4.07 -1.74
CA ALA A 40 -3.79 4.04 -2.67
C ALA A 40 -4.00 2.61 -3.20
N PHE A 41 -5.25 2.15 -3.15
CA PHE A 41 -5.69 0.90 -3.76
C PHE A 41 -6.67 1.22 -4.89
N THR A 42 -6.13 1.45 -6.10
CA THR A 42 -6.93 1.63 -7.33
C THR A 42 -6.75 0.40 -8.21
N GLU A 43 -6.57 0.57 -9.53
CA GLU A 43 -6.09 -0.51 -10.41
C GLU A 43 -4.68 -1.00 -10.01
N LEU A 44 -3.90 -0.12 -9.37
CA LEU A 44 -2.60 -0.43 -8.78
C LEU A 44 -2.61 -0.15 -7.27
N THR A 45 -1.86 -0.95 -6.53
CA THR A 45 -1.46 -0.65 -5.16
C THR A 45 -0.25 0.27 -5.20
N LEU A 46 -0.42 1.52 -4.78
CA LEU A 46 0.66 2.51 -4.80
C LEU A 46 1.01 2.97 -3.38
N CYS A 47 2.31 3.05 -3.10
CA CYS A 47 2.79 3.76 -1.91
C CYS A 47 2.50 5.28 -2.03
N PRO A 48 2.52 6.02 -0.92
CA PRO A 48 2.20 7.45 -0.92
C PRO A 48 3.00 8.28 -1.94
N GLY A 49 4.29 7.97 -2.10
CA GLY A 49 5.15 8.64 -3.08
C GLY A 49 4.69 8.40 -4.52
N CYS A 50 4.49 7.14 -4.91
CA CYS A 50 4.05 6.81 -6.26
C CYS A 50 2.62 7.27 -6.57
N ALA A 51 1.73 7.26 -5.57
CA ALA A 51 0.39 7.81 -5.69
C ALA A 51 0.43 9.31 -5.96
N THR A 52 1.29 10.05 -5.25
CA THR A 52 1.48 11.50 -5.43
C THR A 52 2.05 11.81 -6.82
N THR A 53 3.07 11.07 -7.28
CA THR A 53 3.61 11.21 -8.64
C THR A 53 2.53 10.94 -9.69
N ALA A 54 1.76 9.85 -9.56
CA ALA A 54 0.68 9.53 -10.48
C ALA A 54 -0.38 10.63 -10.55
N TYR A 55 -0.74 11.22 -9.39
CA TYR A 55 -1.67 12.33 -9.32
C TYR A 55 -1.15 13.56 -10.06
N HIS A 56 0.11 13.95 -9.83
CA HIS A 56 0.72 15.07 -10.56
C HIS A 56 0.78 14.83 -12.07
N ASP A 57 1.14 13.63 -12.50
CA ASP A 57 1.21 13.28 -13.92
C ASP A 57 -0.16 13.37 -14.61
N ALA A 58 -1.24 13.01 -13.90
CA ALA A 58 -2.60 13.03 -14.43
C ALA A 58 -3.24 14.44 -14.47
N HIS A 59 -2.68 15.41 -13.77
CA HIS A 59 -3.23 16.77 -13.64
C HIS A 59 -2.29 17.85 -14.17
N ARG A 60 -1.35 17.46 -15.04
CA ARG A 60 -0.47 18.37 -15.78
C ARG A 60 -1.15 18.88 -17.04
#